data_AF-A0A952X3Q5-F1
#
_entry.id   AF-A0A952X3Q5-F1
#
_cell.length_a   1.000
_cell.length_b   1.000
_cell.length_c   1.000
_cell.angle_alpha   90.00
_cell.angle_beta   90.00
_cell.angle_gamma   90.00
#
_symmetry.space_group_name_H-M   'P 1'
#
loop_
_entity.id
_entity.type
_entity.pdbx_description
1 polymer ?
#
loop_
_entity_poly.entity_id
_entity_poly.type
_entity_poly.pdbx_seq_one_letter_code
_entity_poly.pdbx_strand_id
1 'polypeptide(L)'
;MLRRLPSGSDRDYAGRGQAHMDNSLGTAIVVMVVLGLITWFGVSWRSRSDVFRVRIRDGRPEATFGRVTQAFLEVVQTLCAEHAVQHGDIRGRAQGRTIQLRFSRDFPPGCAQQLRNWWALDGWPAPARSARRC
;
A
#
# COMPACT_ATOMS: atom_id res chain seq x y z
N MET A 1 52.35 -63.78 30.26
CA MET A 1 51.03 -63.68 29.60
C MET A 1 50.50 -62.26 29.79
N LEU A 2 50.63 -61.40 28.78
CA LEU A 2 50.00 -60.06 28.75
C LEU A 2 49.52 -59.82 27.32
N ARG A 3 48.23 -60.04 27.06
CA ARG A 3 47.57 -59.65 25.79
C ARG A 3 47.10 -58.21 25.92
N ARG A 4 47.72 -57.32 25.15
CA ARG A 4 47.38 -55.90 25.00
C ARG A 4 46.19 -55.78 24.04
N LEU A 5 45.10 -55.16 24.46
CA LEU A 5 43.96 -54.80 23.59
C LEU A 5 44.31 -53.54 22.78
N PRO A 6 44.04 -53.49 21.46
CA PRO A 6 44.07 -52.22 20.73
C PRO A 6 42.78 -51.42 20.99
N SER A 7 42.96 -50.27 21.62
CA SER A 7 41.99 -49.16 21.69
C SER A 7 41.88 -48.52 20.30
N GLY A 8 40.72 -48.67 19.66
CA GLY A 8 40.39 -48.05 18.39
C GLY A 8 39.06 -47.31 18.50
N SER A 9 39.10 -46.09 19.03
CA SER A 9 37.94 -45.22 19.19
C SER A 9 38.39 -43.77 19.05
N ASP A 10 38.81 -43.36 17.84
CA ASP A 10 39.27 -41.98 17.66
C ASP A 10 39.12 -41.41 16.23
N ARG A 11 38.04 -41.78 15.51
CA ARG A 11 37.87 -41.34 14.11
C ARG A 11 36.51 -40.79 13.70
N ASP A 12 35.59 -40.48 14.62
CA ASP A 12 34.21 -40.08 14.26
C ASP A 12 33.74 -38.68 14.70
N TYR A 13 34.65 -37.75 15.05
CA TYR A 13 34.24 -36.41 15.50
C TYR A 13 34.52 -35.24 14.55
N ALA A 14 35.12 -35.46 13.37
CA ALA A 14 35.54 -34.36 12.48
C ALA A 14 34.52 -33.92 11.41
N GLY A 15 33.27 -34.41 11.43
CA GLY A 15 32.35 -34.27 10.28
C GLY A 15 31.03 -33.54 10.50
N ARG A 16 30.69 -33.07 11.71
CA ARG A 16 29.31 -32.63 12.03
C ARG A 16 29.12 -31.12 12.26
N GLY A 17 30.19 -30.32 12.21
CA GLY A 17 30.13 -28.90 12.59
C GLY A 17 29.75 -27.90 11.49
N GLN A 18 29.67 -28.31 10.21
CA GLN A 18 29.77 -27.35 9.10
C GLN A 18 28.45 -27.08 8.33
N ALA A 19 27.39 -27.87 8.54
CA ALA A 19 26.16 -27.75 7.73
C ALA A 19 25.12 -26.75 8.26
N HIS A 20 25.39 -26.03 9.36
CA HIS A 20 24.40 -25.18 10.03
C HIS A 20 24.61 -23.67 9.81
N MET A 21 25.76 -23.21 9.29
CA MET A 21 26.04 -21.77 9.16
C MET A 21 25.63 -21.15 7.81
N ASP A 22 25.45 -21.95 6.75
CA ASP A 22 25.19 -21.43 5.39
C ASP A 22 23.71 -21.09 5.10
N ASN A 23 22.77 -21.63 5.89
CA ASN A 23 21.34 -21.44 5.64
C ASN A 23 20.80 -20.10 6.18
N SER A 24 21.57 -19.41 7.03
CA SER A 24 21.15 -18.16 7.69
C SER A 24 21.05 -16.98 6.71
N LEU A 25 22.03 -16.83 5.82
CA LEU A 25 22.05 -15.79 4.78
C LEU A 25 20.95 -16.01 3.74
N GLY A 26 20.75 -17.26 3.30
CA GLY A 26 19.66 -17.61 2.38
C GLY A 26 18.29 -17.34 2.99
N THR A 27 18.11 -17.68 4.27
CA THR A 27 16.85 -17.42 4.99
C THR A 27 16.59 -15.92 5.12
N ALA A 28 17.61 -15.11 5.44
CA ALA A 28 17.46 -13.66 5.55
C ALA A 28 17.07 -13.01 4.21
N ILE A 29 17.66 -13.45 3.10
CA ILE A 29 17.33 -12.95 1.76
C ILE A 29 15.88 -13.32 1.39
N VAL A 30 15.48 -14.56 1.64
CA VAL A 30 14.09 -15.01 1.38
C VAL A 30 13.09 -14.21 2.20
N VAL A 31 13.36 -13.97 3.48
CA VAL A 31 12.48 -13.15 4.34
C VAL A 31 12.36 -11.72 3.82
N MET A 32 13.47 -11.08 3.42
CA MET A 32 13.42 -9.72 2.86
C MET A 32 12.64 -9.65 1.54
N VAL A 33 12.82 -10.63 0.65
CA VAL A 33 12.07 -10.71 -0.61
C VAL A 33 10.57 -10.91 -0.34
N VAL A 34 10.22 -11.80 0.59
CA VAL A 34 8.82 -12.05 0.97
C VAL A 34 8.18 -10.80 1.57
N LEU A 35 8.86 -10.11 2.50
CA LEU A 35 8.36 -8.85 3.06
C LEU A 35 8.22 -7.76 2.00
N GLY A 36 9.19 -7.63 1.09
CA GLY A 36 9.12 -6.72 -0.05
C GLY A 36 7.94 -7.01 -0.96
N LEU A 37 7.71 -8.28 -1.29
CA LEU A 37 6.57 -8.72 -2.10
C LEU A 37 5.23 -8.49 -1.39
N ILE A 38 5.11 -8.78 -0.10
CA ILE A 38 3.89 -8.50 0.67
C ILE A 38 3.60 -7.00 0.69
N THR A 39 4.62 -6.17 0.92
CA THR A 39 4.48 -4.70 0.94
C THR A 39 4.10 -4.18 -0.44
N TRP A 40 4.79 -4.65 -1.48
CA TRP A 40 4.51 -4.32 -2.88
C TRP A 40 3.10 -4.75 -3.29
N PHE A 41 2.69 -5.97 -2.94
CA PHE A 41 1.38 -6.49 -3.25
C PHE A 41 0.29 -5.73 -2.51
N GLY A 42 0.48 -5.42 -1.22
CA GLY A 42 -0.46 -4.61 -0.43
C GLY A 42 -0.64 -3.20 -1.00
N VAL A 43 0.44 -2.55 -1.43
CA VAL A 43 0.39 -1.20 -2.03
C VAL A 43 -0.19 -1.24 -3.45
N SER A 44 0.21 -2.20 -4.27
CA SER A 44 -0.27 -2.34 -5.66
C SER A 44 -1.73 -2.75 -5.73
N TRP A 45 -2.21 -3.60 -4.82
CA TRP A 45 -3.64 -3.94 -4.74
C TRP A 45 -4.48 -2.77 -4.25
N ARG A 46 -3.92 -1.91 -3.40
CA ARG A 46 -4.57 -0.69 -2.92
C ARG A 46 -4.77 0.34 -4.04
N SER A 47 -3.87 0.40 -5.02
CA SER A 47 -3.93 1.35 -6.14
C SER A 47 -4.90 0.93 -7.26
N ARG A 48 -5.27 -0.35 -7.38
CA ARG A 48 -6.20 -0.85 -8.43
C ARG A 48 -7.67 -0.45 -8.24
N SER A 49 -8.02 0.17 -7.11
CA SER A 49 -9.39 0.62 -6.83
C SER A 49 -9.55 2.14 -6.89
N ASP A 50 -8.49 2.89 -7.21
CA ASP A 50 -8.59 4.34 -7.36
C ASP A 50 -9.34 4.64 -8.67
N VAL A 51 -10.55 5.20 -8.55
CA VAL A 51 -11.38 5.63 -9.69
C VAL A 51 -10.86 6.95 -10.25
N PHE A 52 -10.40 7.82 -9.37
CA PHE A 52 -9.78 9.08 -9.74
C PHE A 52 -8.77 9.56 -8.69
N ARG A 53 -7.89 10.45 -9.12
CA ARG A 53 -6.91 11.14 -8.28
C ARG A 53 -6.89 12.62 -8.62
N VAL A 54 -7.03 13.45 -7.60
CA VAL A 54 -6.87 14.90 -7.66
C VAL A 54 -5.64 15.26 -6.84
N ARG A 55 -4.69 15.95 -7.45
CA ARG A 55 -3.51 16.47 -6.77
C ARG A 55 -3.69 17.96 -6.58
N ILE A 56 -3.36 18.47 -5.42
CA ILE A 56 -3.33 19.91 -5.16
C ILE A 56 -1.89 20.38 -5.22
N ARG A 57 -1.64 21.38 -6.07
CA ARG A 57 -0.36 22.07 -6.23
C ARG A 57 -0.62 23.57 -6.18
N ASP A 58 0.13 24.28 -5.34
CA ASP A 58 0.01 25.73 -5.18
C ASP A 58 -1.46 26.17 -4.91
N GLY A 59 -2.19 25.36 -4.13
CA GLY A 59 -3.60 25.60 -3.82
C GLY A 59 -4.59 25.32 -4.95
N ARG A 60 -4.13 24.80 -6.09
CA ARG A 60 -4.96 24.45 -7.24
C ARG A 60 -5.17 22.94 -7.34
N PRO A 61 -6.44 22.46 -7.35
CA PRO A 61 -6.72 21.05 -7.56
C PRO A 61 -6.66 20.70 -9.06
N GLU A 62 -5.86 19.69 -9.38
CA GLU A 62 -5.69 19.14 -10.73
C GLU A 62 -6.04 17.66 -10.74
N ALA A 63 -6.94 17.25 -11.63
CA ALA A 63 -7.22 15.83 -11.87
C ALA A 63 -6.01 15.21 -12.58
N THR A 64 -5.31 14.30 -11.90
CA THR A 64 -4.12 13.61 -12.45
C THR A 64 -4.46 12.23 -13.00
N PHE A 65 -5.57 11.64 -12.55
CA PHE A 65 -6.04 10.33 -12.99
C PHE A 65 -7.55 10.22 -12.87
N GLY A 66 -8.17 9.50 -13.79
CA GLY A 66 -9.62 9.25 -13.80
C GLY A 66 -10.44 10.47 -14.21
N ARG A 67 -11.75 10.25 -14.41
CA ARG A 67 -12.68 11.34 -14.72
C ARG A 67 -13.20 11.93 -13.42
N VAL A 68 -13.04 13.25 -13.29
CA VAL A 68 -13.52 14.06 -12.17
C VAL A 68 -14.42 15.15 -12.74
N THR A 69 -15.57 15.41 -12.13
CA THR A 69 -16.43 16.52 -12.60
C THR A 69 -15.81 17.86 -12.24
N GLN A 70 -16.10 18.88 -13.05
CA GLN A 70 -15.64 20.24 -12.79
C GLN A 70 -16.20 20.79 -11.47
N ALA A 71 -17.48 20.52 -11.17
CA ALA A 71 -18.11 20.92 -9.91
C ALA A 71 -17.35 20.41 -8.68
N PHE A 72 -16.83 19.19 -8.72
CA PHE A 72 -16.01 18.66 -7.63
C PHE A 72 -14.68 19.44 -7.50
N LEU A 73 -14.02 19.76 -8.61
CA LEU A 73 -12.77 20.53 -8.59
C LEU A 73 -12.99 21.95 -8.03
N GLU A 74 -14.10 22.61 -8.37
CA GLU A 74 -14.46 23.93 -7.85
C GLU A 74 -14.71 23.91 -6.34
N VAL A 75 -15.41 22.89 -5.84
CA VAL A 75 -15.62 22.71 -4.39
C VAL A 75 -14.30 22.43 -3.68
N VAL A 76 -13.46 21.54 -4.23
CA VAL A 76 -12.13 21.28 -3.67
C VAL A 76 -11.29 22.56 -3.65
N GLN A 77 -11.32 23.37 -4.71
CA GLN A 77 -10.58 24.63 -4.77
C GLN A 77 -11.05 25.61 -3.69
N THR A 78 -12.37 25.73 -3.52
CA THR A 78 -12.99 26.60 -2.50
C THR A 78 -12.54 26.18 -1.10
N LEU A 79 -12.61 24.89 -0.78
CA LEU A 79 -12.18 24.36 0.52
C LEU A 79 -10.66 24.43 0.71
N CYS A 80 -9.86 24.28 -0.35
CA CYS A 80 -8.41 24.45 -0.26
C CYS A 80 -8.04 25.90 0.02
N ALA A 81 -8.75 26.87 -0.58
CA ALA A 81 -8.55 28.28 -0.32
C ALA A 81 -8.93 28.65 1.13
N GLU A 82 -10.06 28.15 1.63
CA GLU A 82 -10.53 28.41 3.00
C GLU A 82 -9.59 27.84 4.08
N HIS A 83 -9.03 26.65 3.84
CA HIS A 83 -8.13 25.97 4.79
C HIS A 83 -6.63 26.20 4.49
N ALA A 84 -6.30 27.12 3.58
CA ALA A 84 -4.94 27.42 3.14
C ALA A 84 -4.11 26.18 2.73
N VAL A 85 -4.75 25.20 2.10
CA VAL A 85 -4.12 23.96 1.65
C VAL A 85 -3.31 24.23 0.39
N GLN A 86 -1.99 24.19 0.49
CA GLN A 86 -1.11 24.39 -0.67
C GLN A 86 -0.81 23.10 -1.42
N HIS A 87 -0.75 21.96 -0.72
CA HIS A 87 -0.33 20.68 -1.27
C HIS A 87 -1.18 19.55 -0.70
N GLY A 88 -1.52 18.57 -1.54
CA GLY A 88 -2.30 17.41 -1.11
C GLY A 88 -2.61 16.43 -2.23
N ASP A 89 -3.04 15.23 -1.85
CA ASP A 89 -3.50 14.20 -2.79
C ASP A 89 -4.84 13.65 -2.29
N ILE A 90 -5.86 13.75 -3.14
CA ILE A 90 -7.22 13.25 -2.91
C ILE A 90 -7.46 12.11 -3.88
N ARG A 91 -7.86 10.95 -3.36
CA ARG A 91 -8.10 9.73 -4.14
C ARG A 91 -9.53 9.28 -3.93
N GLY A 92 -10.27 9.10 -5.00
CA GLY A 92 -11.56 8.42 -4.97
C GLY A 92 -11.34 6.93 -5.12
N ARG A 93 -11.65 6.13 -4.11
CA ARG A 93 -11.55 4.66 -4.14
C ARG A 93 -12.92 4.03 -4.30
N ALA A 94 -13.11 3.17 -5.30
CA ALA A 94 -14.32 2.36 -5.41
C ALA A 94 -14.36 1.34 -4.26
N GLN A 95 -15.44 1.37 -3.49
CA GLN A 95 -15.76 0.40 -2.45
C GLN A 95 -17.17 -0.14 -2.68
N GLY A 96 -17.26 -1.27 -3.39
CA GLY A 96 -18.53 -1.85 -3.78
C GLY A 96 -19.27 -0.96 -4.79
N ARG A 97 -20.40 -0.37 -4.37
CA ARG A 97 -21.25 0.51 -5.19
C ARG A 97 -20.97 2.00 -4.97
N THR A 98 -20.15 2.36 -3.98
CA THR A 98 -19.87 3.75 -3.61
C THR A 98 -18.39 4.08 -3.80
N ILE A 99 -18.09 5.37 -3.92
CA ILE A 99 -16.71 5.86 -3.97
C ILE A 99 -16.41 6.52 -2.62
N GLN A 100 -15.34 6.07 -1.96
CA GLN A 100 -14.83 6.70 -0.75
C GLN A 100 -13.66 7.62 -1.07
N LEU A 101 -13.68 8.82 -0.48
CA LEU A 101 -12.56 9.76 -0.57
C LEU A 101 -11.46 9.40 0.44
N ARG A 102 -10.22 9.35 -0.04
CA ARG A 102 -9.01 9.24 0.76
C ARG A 102 -8.10 10.43 0.53
N PHE A 103 -7.46 10.87 1.60
CA PHE A 103 -6.64 12.07 1.62
C PHE A 103 -5.21 11.68 1.98
N SER A 104 -4.23 12.47 1.54
CA SER A 104 -2.87 12.45 2.04
C SER A 104 -2.83 12.76 3.54
N ARG A 105 -1.79 12.30 4.24
CA ARG A 105 -1.63 12.57 5.68
C ARG A 105 -1.47 14.06 5.98
N ASP A 106 -0.95 14.82 5.01
CA ASP A 106 -0.70 16.26 5.12
C ASP A 106 -1.96 17.10 4.87
N PHE A 107 -3.11 16.46 4.61
CA PHE A 107 -4.36 17.15 4.35
C PHE A 107 -5.05 17.54 5.66
N PRO A 108 -5.50 18.80 5.84
CA PRO A 108 -6.15 19.20 7.09
C PRO A 108 -7.40 18.37 7.38
N PRO A 109 -7.56 17.87 8.62
CA PRO A 109 -8.65 16.96 8.97
C PRO A 109 -10.03 17.63 8.84
N GLY A 110 -10.12 18.94 9.12
CA GLY A 110 -11.36 19.73 8.96
C GLY A 110 -11.81 19.79 7.50
N CYS A 111 -10.89 20.16 6.60
CA CYS A 111 -11.12 20.18 5.15
C CYS A 111 -11.51 18.79 4.61
N ALA A 112 -10.80 17.73 5.05
CA ALA A 112 -11.12 16.35 4.67
C ALA A 112 -12.53 15.93 5.11
N GLN A 113 -12.96 16.32 6.31
CA GLN A 113 -14.28 15.97 6.81
C GLN A 113 -15.39 16.76 6.09
N GLN A 114 -15.20 18.05 5.84
CA GLN A 114 -16.13 18.85 5.03
C GLN A 114 -16.29 18.28 3.61
N LEU A 115 -15.18 17.92 2.96
CA LEU A 115 -15.24 17.33 1.63
C LEU A 115 -15.93 15.96 1.62
N ARG A 116 -15.75 15.14 2.67
CA ARG A 116 -16.50 13.89 2.83
C ARG A 116 -17.99 14.12 3.00
N ASN A 117 -18.38 15.11 3.80
CA ASN A 117 -19.78 15.45 4.01
C ASN A 117 -20.42 15.92 2.70
N TRP A 118 -19.74 16.79 1.95
CA TRP A 118 -20.18 17.22 0.63
C TRP A 118 -20.30 16.03 -0.33
N TRP A 119 -19.29 15.16 -0.37
CA TRP A 119 -19.29 13.97 -1.23
C TRP A 119 -20.39 12.97 -0.87
N ALA A 120 -20.80 12.89 0.39
CA ALA A 120 -21.93 12.06 0.79
C ALA A 120 -23.27 12.57 0.25
N LEU A 121 -23.37 13.88 -0.06
CA LEU A 121 -24.56 14.53 -0.59
C LEU A 121 -24.56 14.54 -2.13
N ASP A 122 -23.45 14.90 -2.75
CA ASP A 122 -23.32 15.17 -4.20
C ASP A 122 -22.45 14.15 -4.97
N GLY A 123 -21.94 13.13 -4.27
CA GLY A 123 -21.03 12.14 -4.86
C GLY A 123 -21.69 11.29 -5.95
N TRP A 124 -20.95 10.99 -7.00
CA TRP A 124 -21.43 10.10 -8.07
C TRP A 124 -21.30 8.61 -7.68
N PRO A 125 -22.23 7.75 -8.14
CA PRO A 125 -22.12 6.31 -7.92
C PRO A 125 -20.87 5.75 -8.62
N ALA A 126 -20.25 4.73 -8.03
CA ALA A 126 -19.15 4.04 -8.68
C ALA A 126 -19.63 3.42 -10.01
N PRO A 127 -18.83 3.45 -11.09
CA PRO A 127 -19.19 2.74 -12.31
C PRO A 127 -19.46 1.28 -11.96
N ALA A 128 -20.66 0.80 -12.28
CA ALA A 128 -21.02 -0.59 -12.04
C ALA A 128 -19.93 -1.46 -12.69
N ARG A 129 -19.25 -2.29 -11.89
CA ARG A 129 -18.41 -3.37 -12.45
C ARG A 129 -19.30 -4.10 -13.43
N SER A 130 -19.00 -3.98 -14.72
CA SER A 130 -19.70 -4.74 -15.75
C SER A 130 -19.66 -6.19 -15.30
N ALA A 131 -20.83 -6.72 -14.94
CA ALA A 131 -20.98 -8.13 -14.68
C ALA A 131 -20.43 -8.81 -15.94
N ARG A 132 -19.36 -9.59 -15.78
CA ARG A 132 -18.98 -10.54 -16.81
C ARG A 132 -20.20 -11.44 -16.96
N ARG A 133 -20.98 -11.18 -18.00
CA ARG A 133 -21.96 -12.12 -18.52
C ARG A 133 -21.15 -13.31 -18.99
N CYS A 134 -21.20 -14.38 -18.21
CA CYS A 134 -21.04 -15.74 -18.71
C CYS A 134 -22.43 -16.24 -19.06
#